data_AF-A0A843CBX5-F1
#
_entry.id   AF-A0A843CBX5-F1
#
_cell.length_a   1.000
_cell.length_b   1.000
_cell.length_c   1.000
_cell.angle_alpha   90.00
_cell.angle_beta   90.00
_cell.angle_gamma   90.00
#
_symmetry.space_group_name_H-M   'P 1'
#
loop_
_entity.id
_entity.type
_entity.pdbx_description
1 polymer ?
#
loop_
_entity_poly.entity_id
_entity_poly.type
_entity_poly.pdbx_seq_one_letter_code
_entity_poly.pdbx_strand_id
1 'polypeptide(L)'
;MRTIKLDIDMDSKRKLLWCFFWSNRAAIRTEGCAPFLIEKIVTSKATYASELGKILRISNDLLKNIEEDMDGGTSVEFKINMGDEIFDISLQNKVFSVATHRNNEIEEEIIESLNGDMRRGKPKICPSFPQRAGIDVKI
;
A
#
# COMPACT_ATOMS: atom_id res chain seq x y z
N MET A 1 1.07 -13.72 -6.24
CA MET A 1 0.35 -13.13 -5.09
C MET A 1 0.82 -13.75 -3.79
N ARG A 2 1.34 -12.93 -2.88
CA ARG A 2 1.71 -13.27 -1.52
C ARG A 2 0.84 -12.53 -0.51
N THR A 3 0.72 -13.09 0.69
CA THR A 3 -0.16 -12.56 1.74
C THR A 3 0.49 -12.61 3.11
N ILE A 4 0.14 -11.67 3.98
CA ILE A 4 0.56 -11.66 5.39
C ILE A 4 -0.56 -11.12 6.29
N LYS A 5 -0.70 -11.71 7.48
CA LYS A 5 -1.60 -11.20 8.51
C LYS A 5 -0.90 -10.09 9.31
N LEU A 6 -1.55 -8.94 9.40
CA LEU A 6 -1.05 -7.75 10.09
C LEU A 6 -1.45 -7.78 11.57
N ASP A 7 -0.91 -8.75 12.31
CA ASP A 7 -1.14 -8.93 13.75
C ASP A 7 -0.26 -7.99 14.59
N ILE A 8 -0.42 -6.69 14.37
CA ILE A 8 0.23 -5.62 15.12
C ILE A 8 -0.79 -4.61 15.62
N ASP A 9 -0.59 -4.14 16.85
CA ASP A 9 -1.39 -3.06 17.45
C ASP A 9 -0.98 -1.72 16.83
N MET A 10 -1.73 -1.31 15.82
CA MET A 10 -1.50 -0.14 14.99
C MET A 10 -2.80 0.24 14.28
N ASP A 11 -3.07 1.54 14.16
CA ASP A 11 -4.23 2.06 13.43
C ASP A 11 -4.17 1.75 11.92
N SER A 12 -5.33 1.76 11.28
CA SER A 12 -5.50 1.36 9.88
C SER A 12 -4.73 2.26 8.91
N LYS A 13 -4.72 3.57 9.12
CA LYS A 13 -3.88 4.50 8.34
C LYS A 13 -2.41 4.13 8.42
N ARG A 14 -1.85 3.93 9.60
CA ARG A 14 -0.43 3.55 9.74
C ARG A 14 -0.13 2.19 9.12
N LYS A 15 -1.03 1.21 9.23
CA LYS A 15 -0.90 -0.09 8.56
C LYS A 15 -0.83 0.05 7.04
N LEU A 16 -1.74 0.82 6.46
CA LEU A 16 -1.76 1.11 5.02
C LEU A 16 -0.45 1.75 4.57
N LEU A 17 0.00 2.80 5.27
CA LEU A 17 1.25 3.51 4.96
C LEU A 17 2.48 2.60 5.05
N TRP A 18 2.50 1.70 6.04
CA TRP A 18 3.59 0.76 6.24
C TRP A 18 3.65 -0.29 5.13
N CYS A 19 2.51 -0.83 4.72
CA CYS A 19 2.40 -1.74 3.57
C CYS A 19 2.87 -1.06 2.26
N PHE A 20 2.42 0.17 1.99
CA PHE A 20 2.85 0.91 0.81
C PHE A 20 4.33 1.28 0.85
N PHE A 21 4.85 1.64 2.02
CA PHE A 21 6.26 1.95 2.18
C PHE A 21 7.15 0.77 1.79
N TRP A 22 6.83 -0.44 2.26
CA TRP A 22 7.59 -1.64 1.90
C TRP A 22 7.38 -2.05 0.44
N SER A 23 6.18 -1.87 -0.11
CA SER A 23 5.92 -2.09 -1.54
C SER A 23 6.79 -1.18 -2.42
N ASN A 24 6.81 0.12 -2.12
CA ASN A 24 7.67 1.08 -2.83
C ASN A 24 9.16 0.77 -2.64
N ARG A 25 9.57 0.43 -1.41
CA ARG A 25 10.98 0.19 -1.09
C ARG A 25 11.52 -1.07 -1.74
N ALA A 26 10.74 -2.14 -1.85
CA ALA A 26 11.16 -3.35 -2.55
C ALA A 26 11.32 -3.07 -4.06
N ALA A 27 10.36 -2.35 -4.64
CA ALA A 27 10.36 -1.98 -6.06
C ALA A 27 11.52 -1.03 -6.45
N ILE A 28 11.99 -0.17 -5.54
CA ILE A 28 13.06 0.81 -5.85
C ILE A 28 14.35 0.17 -6.36
N ARG A 29 14.59 -1.11 -6.02
CA ARG A 29 15.79 -1.84 -6.44
C ARG A 29 15.77 -2.18 -7.93
N THR A 30 14.59 -2.38 -8.52
CA THR A 30 14.43 -2.72 -9.94
C THR A 30 13.93 -1.54 -10.77
N GLU A 31 13.03 -0.74 -10.23
CA GLU A 31 12.40 0.40 -10.93
C GLU A 31 13.14 1.73 -10.72
N GLY A 32 14.16 1.74 -9.85
CA GLY A 32 14.96 2.92 -9.55
C GLY A 32 14.12 4.06 -8.97
N CYS A 33 14.25 5.26 -9.52
CA CYS A 33 13.57 6.46 -9.04
C CYS A 33 12.16 6.68 -9.62
N ALA A 34 11.55 5.64 -10.21
CA ALA A 34 10.21 5.76 -10.75
C ALA A 34 9.19 6.16 -9.66
N PRO A 35 8.20 7.01 -9.99
CA PRO A 35 7.20 7.45 -9.03
C PRO A 35 6.27 6.30 -8.62
N PHE A 36 5.78 6.33 -7.38
CA PHE A 36 4.78 5.39 -6.87
C PHE A 36 3.39 5.94 -7.16
N LEU A 37 2.78 5.49 -8.27
CA LEU A 37 1.55 6.05 -8.81
C LEU A 37 0.37 5.15 -8.47
N ILE A 38 -0.49 5.62 -7.57
CA ILE A 38 -1.77 4.95 -7.34
C ILE A 38 -2.67 5.24 -8.54
N GLU A 39 -3.07 4.20 -9.27
CA GLU A 39 -3.92 4.29 -10.46
C GLU A 39 -5.39 4.08 -10.13
N LYS A 40 -5.67 3.17 -9.19
CA LYS A 40 -7.03 2.77 -8.85
C LYS A 40 -7.13 2.42 -7.36
N ILE A 41 -8.24 2.81 -6.76
CA ILE A 41 -8.66 2.40 -5.41
C ILE A 41 -10.09 1.89 -5.51
N VAL A 42 -10.34 0.69 -5.02
CA VAL A 42 -11.68 0.12 -4.89
C VAL A 42 -12.01 -0.01 -3.42
N THR A 43 -13.10 0.63 -3.00
CA THR A 43 -13.66 0.57 -1.65
C THR A 43 -15.05 -0.06 -1.71
N SER A 44 -15.65 -0.31 -0.54
CA SER A 44 -17.04 -0.76 -0.44
C SER A 44 -18.04 0.24 -1.04
N LYS A 45 -17.69 1.54 -1.00
CA LYS A 45 -18.56 2.64 -1.42
C LYS A 45 -18.41 2.98 -2.89
N ALA A 46 -17.18 2.95 -3.42
CA ALA A 46 -16.90 3.44 -4.77
C ALA A 46 -15.59 2.89 -5.35
N THR A 47 -15.45 3.05 -6.66
CA THR A 47 -14.18 2.90 -7.36
C THR A 47 -13.66 4.28 -7.76
N TYR A 48 -12.41 4.55 -7.40
CA TYR A 48 -11.67 5.76 -7.74
C TYR A 48 -10.57 5.37 -8.72
N ALA A 49 -10.44 6.09 -9.83
CA ALA A 49 -9.39 5.86 -10.81
C ALA A 49 -8.75 7.20 -11.19
N SER A 50 -7.43 7.22 -11.40
CA SER A 50 -6.77 8.38 -11.98
C SER A 50 -7.01 8.46 -13.49
N GLU A 51 -6.85 9.67 -14.03
CA GLU A 51 -6.62 9.83 -15.46
C GLU A 51 -5.26 9.21 -15.83
N LEU A 52 -5.14 8.73 -17.06
CA LEU A 52 -3.93 8.08 -17.56
C LEU A 52 -2.68 8.95 -17.31
N GLY A 53 -1.67 8.38 -16.65
CA GLY A 53 -0.41 9.07 -16.34
C GLY A 53 -0.50 10.10 -15.20
N LYS A 54 -1.64 10.24 -14.52
CA LYS A 54 -1.78 11.05 -13.30
C LYS A 54 -1.80 10.17 -12.07
N ILE A 55 -1.32 10.73 -10.95
CA ILE A 55 -1.44 10.11 -9.64
C ILE A 55 -2.85 10.32 -9.07
N LEU A 56 -3.49 9.25 -8.61
CA LEU A 56 -4.68 9.37 -7.77
C LEU A 56 -4.23 9.75 -6.36
N ARG A 57 -4.57 10.97 -5.93
CA ARG A 57 -4.25 11.43 -4.58
C ARG A 57 -5.23 10.88 -3.57
N ILE A 58 -4.73 10.42 -2.43
CA ILE A 58 -5.56 10.05 -1.28
C ILE A 58 -5.78 11.32 -0.45
N SER A 59 -6.99 11.88 -0.53
CA SER A 59 -7.45 12.97 0.34
C SER A 59 -7.82 12.44 1.73
N ASN A 60 -7.99 13.34 2.71
CA ASN A 60 -8.43 12.94 4.06
C ASN A 60 -9.79 12.22 4.05
N ASP A 61 -10.75 12.65 3.23
CA ASP A 61 -12.06 12.02 3.14
C ASP A 61 -11.98 10.61 2.54
N LEU A 62 -11.14 10.44 1.49
CA LEU A 62 -10.90 9.13 0.89
C LEU A 62 -10.15 8.21 1.86
N LEU A 63 -9.14 8.73 2.58
CA LEU A 63 -8.44 7.97 3.60
C LEU A 63 -9.42 7.49 4.68
N LYS A 64 -10.32 8.34 5.15
CA LYS A 64 -11.32 7.97 6.14
C LYS A 64 -12.22 6.83 5.64
N ASN A 65 -12.66 6.88 4.37
CA ASN A 65 -13.43 5.78 3.78
C ASN A 65 -12.63 4.46 3.72
N ILE A 66 -11.34 4.53 3.41
CA ILE A 66 -10.44 3.37 3.40
C ILE A 66 -10.28 2.82 4.82
N GLU A 67 -10.08 3.68 5.81
CA GLU A 67 -9.96 3.28 7.22
C GLU A 67 -11.24 2.61 7.73
N GLU A 68 -12.42 3.16 7.43
CA GLU A 68 -13.72 2.58 7.77
C GLU A 68 -13.88 1.17 7.19
N ASP A 69 -13.49 0.96 5.93
CA ASP A 69 -13.55 -0.37 5.30
C ASP A 69 -12.56 -1.35 5.93
N MET A 70 -11.32 -0.92 6.17
CA MET A 70 -10.28 -1.74 6.81
C MET A 70 -10.67 -2.16 8.24
N ASP A 71 -11.17 -1.22 9.03
CA ASP A 71 -11.62 -1.46 10.41
C ASP A 71 -12.87 -2.36 10.44
N GLY A 72 -13.76 -2.21 9.45
CA GLY A 72 -14.93 -3.06 9.24
C GLY A 72 -14.61 -4.45 8.67
N GLY A 73 -13.36 -4.73 8.30
CA GLY A 73 -12.95 -6.00 7.68
C GLY A 73 -13.36 -6.15 6.21
N THR A 74 -13.86 -5.07 5.60
CA THR A 74 -14.22 -5.03 4.18
C THR A 74 -12.95 -4.94 3.32
N SER A 75 -13.00 -5.49 2.10
CA SER A 75 -11.86 -5.44 1.19
C SER A 75 -11.66 -4.02 0.66
N VAL A 76 -10.41 -3.56 0.70
CA VAL A 76 -9.95 -2.39 -0.05
C VAL A 76 -8.84 -2.83 -1.00
N GLU A 77 -8.98 -2.47 -2.26
CA GLU A 77 -8.04 -2.87 -3.32
C GLU A 77 -7.37 -1.65 -3.94
N PHE A 78 -6.10 -1.82 -4.29
CA PHE A 78 -5.26 -0.78 -4.86
C PHE A 78 -4.55 -1.34 -6.07
N LYS A 79 -4.59 -0.58 -7.17
CA LYS A 79 -3.71 -0.78 -8.30
C LYS A 79 -2.67 0.34 -8.31
N ILE A 80 -1.40 -0.04 -8.30
CA ILE A 80 -0.29 0.89 -8.22
C ILE A 80 0.69 0.57 -9.33
N ASN A 81 1.15 1.61 -10.03
CA ASN A 81 2.24 1.51 -10.98
C ASN A 81 3.50 2.14 -10.40
N MET A 82 4.66 1.50 -10.62
CA MET A 82 5.96 2.10 -10.37
C MET A 82 6.91 1.65 -11.47
N GLY A 83 7.27 2.59 -12.36
CA GLY A 83 8.07 2.25 -13.54
C GLY A 83 7.32 1.29 -14.44
N ASP A 84 7.93 0.14 -14.71
CA ASP A 84 7.30 -0.91 -15.52
C ASP A 84 6.56 -1.95 -14.67
N GLU A 85 6.65 -1.87 -13.34
CA GLU A 85 6.00 -2.80 -12.42
C GLU A 85 4.59 -2.34 -12.05
N ILE A 86 3.68 -3.31 -11.94
CA ILE A 86 2.30 -3.10 -11.51
C ILE A 86 2.06 -3.94 -10.26
N PHE A 87 1.51 -3.30 -9.24
CA PHE A 87 1.11 -3.92 -7.99
C PHE A 87 -0.41 -3.97 -7.91
N ASP A 88 -0.95 -5.16 -7.72
CA ASP A 88 -2.31 -5.34 -7.21
C ASP A 88 -2.21 -5.65 -5.71
N ILE A 89 -2.70 -4.72 -4.89
CA ILE A 89 -2.67 -4.82 -3.44
C ILE A 89 -4.10 -4.93 -2.92
N SER A 90 -4.33 -5.77 -1.92
CA SER A 90 -5.60 -5.79 -1.18
C SER A 90 -5.39 -5.88 0.32
N LEU A 91 -6.30 -5.25 1.05
CA LEU A 91 -6.38 -5.29 2.51
C LEU A 91 -7.78 -5.74 2.90
N GLN A 92 -7.90 -6.90 3.54
CA GLN A 92 -9.17 -7.45 3.98
C GLN A 92 -8.98 -8.25 5.27
N ASN A 93 -9.83 -8.07 6.28
CA ASN A 93 -9.78 -8.83 7.54
C ASN A 93 -8.36 -8.87 8.18
N LYS A 94 -7.66 -7.73 8.18
CA LYS A 94 -6.26 -7.59 8.65
C LYS A 94 -5.23 -8.39 7.86
N VAL A 95 -5.59 -8.92 6.69
CA VAL A 95 -4.66 -9.59 5.77
C VAL A 95 -4.29 -8.60 4.68
N PHE A 96 -2.99 -8.40 4.50
CA PHE A 96 -2.42 -7.70 3.36
C PHE A 96 -2.05 -8.73 2.29
N SER A 97 -2.45 -8.47 1.05
CA SER A 97 -2.09 -9.27 -0.12
C SER A 97 -1.43 -8.37 -1.14
N VAL A 98 -0.40 -8.87 -1.80
CA VAL A 98 0.30 -8.17 -2.89
C VAL A 98 0.58 -9.13 -4.03
N ALA A 99 0.31 -8.68 -5.25
CA ALA A 99 0.74 -9.33 -6.47
C ALA A 99 1.51 -8.34 -7.33
N THR A 100 2.61 -8.77 -7.93
CA THR A 100 3.37 -8.03 -8.94
C THR A 100 3.19 -8.68 -10.30
N HIS A 101 3.30 -7.91 -11.37
CA HIS A 101 3.02 -8.39 -12.72
C HIS A 101 4.30 -8.76 -13.49
N ARG A 102 5.44 -8.16 -13.16
CA ARG A 102 6.71 -8.39 -13.85
C ARG A 102 7.71 -9.19 -13.01
N ASN A 103 7.90 -8.85 -11.74
CA ASN A 103 8.90 -9.49 -10.88
C ASN A 103 8.33 -10.00 -9.55
N ASN A 104 8.00 -11.29 -9.53
CA ASN A 104 7.43 -11.97 -8.37
C ASN A 104 8.35 -12.02 -7.13
N GLU A 105 9.66 -11.82 -7.29
CA GLU A 105 10.59 -11.77 -6.14
C GLU A 105 10.31 -10.56 -5.24
N ILE A 106 9.76 -9.48 -5.82
CA ILE A 106 9.35 -8.28 -5.07
C ILE A 106 8.25 -8.63 -4.07
N GLU A 107 7.30 -9.51 -4.42
CA GLU A 107 6.23 -9.94 -3.50
C GLU A 107 6.82 -10.58 -2.23
N GLU A 108 7.82 -11.44 -2.39
CA GLU A 108 8.49 -12.12 -1.26
C GLU A 108 9.25 -11.10 -0.39
N GLU A 109 10.03 -10.21 -1.00
CA GLU A 109 10.78 -9.17 -0.28
C GLU A 109 9.84 -8.30 0.57
N ILE A 110 8.65 -7.95 0.05
CA ILE A 110 7.65 -7.17 0.78
C ILE A 110 7.16 -7.96 2.01
N ILE A 111 6.75 -9.21 1.84
CA ILE A 111 6.22 -10.03 2.93
C ILE A 111 7.29 -10.30 4.00
N GLU A 112 8.51 -10.64 3.59
CA GLU A 112 9.63 -10.87 4.51
C GLU A 112 9.96 -9.61 5.33
N SER A 113 9.96 -8.45 4.68
CA SER A 113 10.23 -7.17 5.35
C SER A 113 9.14 -6.80 6.35
N LEU A 114 7.86 -6.95 5.98
CA LEU A 114 6.72 -6.73 6.88
C LEU A 114 6.78 -7.68 8.09
N ASN A 115 7.02 -8.96 7.85
CA ASN A 115 7.18 -9.95 8.92
C ASN A 115 8.35 -9.63 9.85
N GLY A 116 9.49 -9.22 9.29
CA GLY A 116 10.67 -8.83 10.04
C GLY A 116 10.43 -7.62 10.95
N ASP A 117 9.72 -6.60 10.45
CA ASP A 117 9.33 -5.42 11.22
C ASP A 117 8.36 -5.78 12.36
N MET A 118 7.36 -6.66 12.13
CA MET A 118 6.44 -7.13 13.16
C MET A 118 7.14 -7.92 14.26
N ARG A 119 8.02 -8.86 13.89
CA ARG A 119 8.79 -9.64 14.86
C ARG A 119 9.66 -8.76 15.77
N ARG A 120 10.10 -7.61 15.27
CA ARG A 120 10.89 -6.63 16.03
C ARG A 120 10.03 -5.63 16.81
N GLY A 121 8.71 -5.59 16.56
CA GLY A 121 7.79 -4.60 17.12
C GLY A 121 8.13 -3.15 16.73
N LYS A 122 8.86 -2.96 15.62
CA LYS A 122 9.37 -1.64 15.18
C LYS A 122 9.07 -1.42 13.69
N PRO A 123 7.78 -1.26 13.33
CA PRO A 123 7.38 -0.96 11.97
C PRO A 123 8.00 0.37 11.54
N LYS A 124 8.79 0.32 10.46
CA LYS A 124 9.48 1.51 9.95
C LYS A 124 8.67 2.13 8.83
N ILE A 125 8.31 3.39 9.02
CA ILE A 125 7.72 4.21 7.95
C ILE A 125 8.58 5.47 7.84
N CYS A 126 9.03 5.80 6.64
CA CYS A 126 9.70 7.06 6.39
C CYS A 126 8.69 8.22 6.53
N PRO A 127 8.92 9.24 7.39
CA PRO A 127 7.95 10.31 7.61
C PRO A 127 7.59 11.12 6.36
N SER A 128 8.50 11.22 5.39
CA SER A 128 8.25 11.91 4.11
C SER A 128 7.63 11.02 3.03
N PHE A 129 7.42 9.73 3.30
CA PHE A 129 6.85 8.79 2.33
C PHE A 129 5.41 9.16 1.90
N PRO A 130 4.47 9.51 2.81
CA PRO A 130 3.09 9.78 2.41
C PRO A 130 2.97 10.86 1.34
N GLN A 131 3.73 11.95 1.47
CA GLN A 131 3.78 13.02 0.47
C GLN A 131 4.26 12.53 -0.90
N ARG A 132 5.28 11.64 -0.93
CA ARG A 132 5.80 11.05 -2.19
C ARG A 132 4.82 10.08 -2.84
N ALA A 133 4.01 9.40 -2.04
CA ALA A 133 2.99 8.46 -2.50
C ALA A 133 1.65 9.14 -2.85
N GLY A 134 1.58 10.48 -2.83
CA GLY A 134 0.34 11.21 -3.14
C GLY A 134 -0.73 11.11 -2.04
N ILE A 135 -0.33 10.83 -0.80
CA ILE A 135 -1.20 10.70 0.36
C ILE A 135 -1.12 12.01 1.15
N ASP A 136 -2.09 12.88 0.93
CA ASP A 136 -2.11 14.26 1.45
C ASP A 136 -2.78 14.30 2.83
N VAL A 137 -2.13 13.65 3.80
CA VAL A 137 -2.64 13.46 5.16
C VAL A 137 -1.64 14.03 6.15
N LYS A 138 -2.12 14.82 7.12
CA LYS A 138 -1.29 15.25 8.25
C LYS A 138 -0.92 13.99 9.05
N ILE A 139 0.36 13.76 9.30
CA ILE A 139 0.89 12.66 10.11
C ILE A 139 1.00 13.13 11.56
#